data_AF-A0A0N4X2T8-F1
#
_entry.id   AF-A0A0N4X2T8-F1
#
_cell.length_a   1.000
_cell.length_b   1.000
_cell.length_c   1.000
_cell.angle_alpha   90.00
_cell.angle_beta   90.00
_cell.angle_gamma   90.00
#
_symmetry.space_group_name_H-M   'P 1'
#
loop_
_entity.id
_entity.type
_entity.pdbx_description
1 polymer ?
#
loop_
_entity_poly.entity_id
_entity_poly.type
_entity_poly.pdbx_seq_one_letter_code
_entity_poly.pdbx_strand_id
1 'polypeptide(L)'
;MRSSVLSLAFILFIHVHAQWNPLGVNFTPIPPGTFQGGVFDPNWGNQLQQQIQQQIKDSMQQLGMGNGNNNVVITTENGNTVVKVTIGGKPYSATFPGTNLSIFTSSATYNSPNGQLVDVFTITVNDQTYVYTTTNGHTTVTNGSGQAVSGGGPFHVTSR
;
A
#
# COMPACT_ATOMS: atom_id res chain seq x y z
N MET A 1 4.09 -36.91 78.59
CA MET A 1 4.75 -35.64 78.22
C MET A 1 4.24 -35.20 76.87
N ARG A 2 3.69 -33.97 76.81
CA ARG A 2 3.52 -33.05 75.65
C ARG A 2 2.65 -33.54 74.46
N SER A 3 1.43 -33.02 74.27
CA SER A 3 1.02 -31.72 73.65
C SER A 3 0.62 -31.94 72.17
N SER A 4 -0.67 -31.84 71.83
CA SER A 4 -1.34 -30.71 71.12
C SER A 4 -1.07 -30.68 69.60
N VAL A 5 -1.94 -30.36 68.64
CA VAL A 5 -3.35 -29.92 68.52
C VAL A 5 -3.70 -29.92 67.00
N LEU A 6 -4.97 -30.22 66.65
CA LEU A 6 -5.82 -29.91 65.47
C LEU A 6 -5.23 -29.44 64.11
N SER A 7 -5.83 -29.89 62.98
CA SER A 7 -6.88 -29.11 62.25
C SER A 7 -7.31 -29.73 60.89
N LEU A 8 -8.50 -29.28 60.45
CA LEU A 8 -9.40 -29.66 59.35
C LEU A 8 -8.81 -29.78 57.93
N ALA A 9 -9.46 -30.60 57.10
CA ALA A 9 -9.85 -30.17 55.75
C ALA A 9 -11.14 -30.87 55.26
N PHE A 10 -12.10 -30.04 54.88
CA PHE A 10 -13.41 -30.32 54.31
C PHE A 10 -13.30 -30.06 52.80
N ILE A 11 -13.70 -30.96 51.90
CA ILE A 11 -14.02 -30.58 50.51
C ILE A 11 -15.28 -31.33 50.05
N LEU A 12 -16.37 -30.57 49.94
CA LEU A 12 -17.58 -30.89 49.17
C LEU A 12 -17.26 -30.80 47.68
N PHE A 13 -17.71 -31.78 46.90
CA PHE A 13 -17.91 -31.63 45.45
C PHE A 13 -19.30 -31.01 45.21
N ILE A 14 -19.33 -29.83 44.58
CA ILE A 14 -20.59 -29.18 44.16
C ILE A 14 -20.87 -29.55 42.70
N HIS A 15 -22.14 -29.89 42.43
CA HIS A 15 -22.76 -30.14 41.14
C HIS A 15 -22.83 -28.87 40.25
N VAL A 16 -23.07 -29.02 38.94
CA VAL A 16 -24.24 -28.47 38.21
C VAL A 16 -24.08 -28.65 36.69
N HIS A 17 -25.14 -29.14 36.04
CA HIS A 17 -25.36 -29.12 34.60
C HIS A 17 -25.68 -27.70 34.13
N ALA A 18 -24.98 -27.19 33.11
CA ALA A 18 -25.35 -25.94 32.43
C ALA A 18 -25.46 -26.18 30.92
N GLN A 19 -26.70 -26.22 30.44
CA GLN A 19 -27.08 -26.26 29.03
C GLN A 19 -26.76 -24.89 28.41
N TRP A 20 -25.74 -24.83 27.54
CA TRP A 20 -25.30 -23.58 26.93
C TRP A 20 -26.28 -23.13 25.85
N ASN A 21 -26.87 -21.94 26.00
CA ASN A 21 -27.66 -21.26 24.97
C ASN A 21 -27.04 -19.86 24.72
N PRO A 22 -26.23 -19.69 23.67
CA PRO A 22 -25.43 -18.47 23.47
C PRO A 22 -26.25 -17.22 23.11
N LEU A 23 -27.55 -17.37 22.81
CA LEU A 23 -28.41 -16.28 22.33
C LEU A 23 -29.78 -16.30 23.04
N GLY A 24 -29.76 -16.42 24.37
CA GLY A 24 -30.98 -16.22 25.17
C GLY A 24 -31.62 -14.85 24.91
N VAL A 25 -32.94 -14.77 25.14
CA VAL A 25 -33.88 -13.67 24.81
C VAL A 25 -33.54 -12.26 25.35
N ASN A 26 -32.40 -12.10 26.04
CA ASN A 26 -31.89 -10.83 26.57
C ASN A 26 -30.56 -10.40 25.92
N PHE A 27 -30.32 -10.76 24.66
CA PHE A 27 -29.21 -10.22 23.88
C PHE A 27 -29.52 -8.75 23.52
N THR A 28 -28.99 -7.80 24.28
CA THR A 28 -28.86 -6.40 23.84
C THR A 28 -27.53 -6.31 23.10
N PRO A 29 -27.51 -6.26 21.76
CA PRO A 29 -26.29 -6.57 21.04
C PRO A 29 -25.14 -5.65 21.39
N ILE A 30 -25.40 -4.37 21.62
CA ILE A 30 -24.38 -3.36 21.89
C ILE A 30 -25.06 -2.10 22.49
N PRO A 31 -24.55 -1.50 23.60
CA PRO A 31 -25.02 -0.20 24.09
C PRO A 31 -24.76 0.94 23.09
N PRO A 32 -25.65 1.94 22.94
CA PRO A 32 -25.39 3.11 22.11
C PRO A 32 -24.10 3.83 22.56
N GLY A 33 -23.12 3.98 21.66
CA GLY A 33 -21.87 4.73 21.93
C GLY A 33 -20.58 3.91 22.08
N THR A 34 -20.63 2.59 21.93
CA THR A 34 -19.47 1.67 22.08
C THR A 34 -18.56 1.57 20.86
N PHE A 35 -19.01 1.98 19.67
CA PHE A 35 -18.18 2.05 18.47
C PHE A 35 -17.79 3.50 18.18
N GLN A 36 -16.98 4.08 19.06
CA GLN A 36 -16.30 5.35 18.79
C GLN A 36 -14.85 5.05 18.40
N GLY A 37 -14.65 4.63 17.16
CA GLY A 37 -13.30 4.48 16.57
C GLY A 37 -13.08 3.20 15.77
N GLY A 38 -12.04 3.23 14.93
CA GLY A 38 -11.69 2.14 14.01
C GLY A 38 -12.53 2.18 12.73
N VAL A 39 -12.81 1.03 12.13
CA VAL A 39 -13.59 0.90 10.87
C VAL A 39 -15.04 1.42 10.97
N PHE A 40 -15.51 1.68 12.20
CA PHE A 40 -16.85 2.18 12.49
C PHE A 40 -16.88 3.70 12.73
N ASP A 41 -15.75 4.40 12.62
CA ASP A 41 -15.70 5.86 12.64
C ASP A 41 -16.29 6.42 11.32
N PRO A 42 -17.20 7.41 11.35
CA PRO A 42 -17.74 8.04 10.14
C PRO A 42 -16.68 8.60 9.20
N ASN A 43 -15.50 8.96 9.72
CA ASN A 43 -14.36 9.49 8.99
C ASN A 43 -13.25 8.46 8.77
N TRP A 44 -13.45 7.19 9.12
CA TRP A 44 -12.44 6.15 9.00
C TRP A 44 -11.84 6.08 7.59
N GLY A 45 -12.67 6.15 6.55
CA GLY A 45 -12.20 6.09 5.16
C GLY A 45 -11.26 7.25 4.81
N ASN A 46 -11.59 8.46 5.28
CA ASN A 46 -10.74 9.63 5.09
C ASN A 46 -9.43 9.53 5.89
N GLN A 47 -9.50 9.00 7.12
CA GLN A 47 -8.32 8.77 7.95
C GLN A 47 -7.40 7.70 7.36
N LEU A 48 -7.96 6.61 6.85
CA LEU A 48 -7.20 5.56 6.16
C LEU A 48 -6.53 6.12 4.91
N GLN A 49 -7.26 6.88 4.10
CA GLN A 49 -6.70 7.53 2.92
C GLN A 49 -5.54 8.47 3.29
N GLN A 50 -5.69 9.27 4.34
CA GLN A 50 -4.63 10.15 4.84
C GLN A 50 -3.43 9.35 5.37
N GLN A 51 -3.66 8.25 6.11
CA GLN A 51 -2.59 7.38 6.61
C GLN A 51 -1.81 6.73 5.48
N ILE A 52 -2.48 6.25 4.43
CA ILE A 52 -1.85 5.70 3.24
C ILE A 52 -1.03 6.79 2.54
N GLN A 53 -1.59 7.98 2.35
CA GLN A 53 -0.87 9.11 1.73
C GLN A 53 0.35 9.51 2.55
N GLN A 54 0.24 9.53 3.88
CA GLN A 54 1.31 9.91 4.78
C GLN A 54 2.40 8.83 4.81
N GLN A 55 2.07 7.54 4.89
CA GLN A 55 3.07 6.45 4.80
C GLN A 55 3.80 6.45 3.46
N ILE A 56 3.11 6.77 2.36
CA ILE A 56 3.75 6.95 1.06
C ILE A 56 4.67 8.17 1.09
N LYS A 57 4.23 9.29 1.65
CA LYS A 57 5.06 10.49 1.80
C LYS A 57 6.29 10.24 2.68
N ASP A 58 6.14 9.51 3.77
CA ASP A 58 7.20 9.23 4.73
C ASP A 58 8.19 8.21 4.17
N SER A 59 7.72 7.16 3.50
CA SER A 59 8.60 6.24 2.76
C SER A 59 9.35 6.96 1.64
N MET A 60 8.71 7.94 0.99
CA MET A 60 9.39 8.81 0.03
C MET A 60 10.47 9.69 0.69
N GLN A 61 10.21 10.28 1.85
CA GLN A 61 11.19 11.11 2.58
C GLN A 61 12.34 10.28 3.17
N GLN A 62 12.05 9.11 3.73
CA GLN A 62 13.01 8.21 4.37
C GLN A 62 14.04 7.64 3.38
N LEU A 63 13.68 7.57 2.09
CA LEU A 63 14.58 7.15 1.01
C LEU A 63 15.44 8.29 0.42
N GLY A 64 15.46 9.47 1.04
CA GLY A 64 16.32 10.58 0.62
C GLY A 64 15.91 11.17 -0.74
N MET A 65 14.61 11.37 -0.97
CA MET A 65 14.03 11.90 -2.22
C MET A 65 14.24 13.41 -2.44
N GLY A 66 15.49 13.83 -2.37
CA GLY A 66 15.96 15.05 -3.02
C GLY A 66 17.13 14.65 -3.88
N ASN A 67 16.92 14.57 -5.20
CA ASN A 67 17.93 14.32 -6.23
C ASN A 67 18.16 12.83 -6.62
N GLY A 68 17.50 12.36 -7.69
CA GLY A 68 18.19 11.51 -8.66
C GLY A 68 17.76 10.04 -8.88
N ASN A 69 16.74 9.48 -8.21
CA ASN A 69 16.30 8.10 -8.49
C ASN A 69 14.80 8.02 -8.78
N ASN A 70 14.44 7.39 -9.90
CA ASN A 70 13.06 7.02 -10.24
C ASN A 70 12.58 5.95 -9.25
N ASN A 71 12.06 6.41 -8.11
CA ASN A 71 11.55 5.51 -7.09
C ASN A 71 10.23 4.91 -7.56
N VAL A 72 10.19 3.59 -7.67
CA VAL A 72 9.02 2.82 -8.08
C VAL A 72 8.46 2.08 -6.88
N VAL A 73 7.17 2.24 -6.63
CA VAL A 73 6.40 1.46 -5.64
C VAL A 73 5.35 0.67 -6.39
N ILE A 74 5.32 -0.65 -6.19
CA ILE A 74 4.35 -1.57 -6.79
C ILE A 74 3.58 -2.24 -5.68
N THR A 75 2.27 -2.09 -5.66
CA THR A 75 1.37 -2.70 -4.67
C THR A 75 0.25 -3.43 -5.38
N THR A 76 -0.06 -4.66 -4.95
CA THR A 76 -1.14 -5.46 -5.52
C THR A 76 -2.18 -5.75 -4.45
N GLU A 77 -3.42 -5.34 -4.69
CA GLU A 77 -4.55 -5.58 -3.80
C GLU A 77 -5.79 -5.94 -4.61
N ASN A 78 -6.53 -6.98 -4.18
CA ASN A 78 -7.80 -7.41 -4.79
C ASN A 78 -7.75 -7.58 -6.32
N GLY A 79 -6.64 -8.09 -6.85
CA GLY A 79 -6.46 -8.30 -8.29
C GLY A 79 -6.23 -7.02 -9.09
N ASN A 80 -5.84 -5.93 -8.44
CA ASN A 80 -5.36 -4.72 -9.10
C ASN A 80 -3.93 -4.43 -8.63
N THR A 81 -3.02 -4.21 -9.57
CA THR A 81 -1.66 -3.75 -9.28
C THR A 81 -1.56 -2.26 -9.56
N VAL A 82 -1.21 -1.49 -8.53
CA VAL A 82 -0.96 -0.06 -8.62
C VAL A 82 0.55 0.15 -8.67
N VAL A 83 1.03 0.85 -9.70
CA VAL A 83 2.41 1.29 -9.82
C VAL A 83 2.45 2.80 -9.60
N LYS A 84 3.27 3.24 -8.65
CA LYS A 84 3.56 4.66 -8.39
C LYS A 84 5.02 4.91 -8.69
N VAL A 85 5.31 5.97 -9.43
CA VAL A 85 6.68 6.28 -9.86
C VAL A 85 6.87 7.79 -10.01
N THR A 86 8.08 8.26 -9.79
CA THR A 86 8.49 9.62 -10.18
C THR A 86 9.13 9.56 -11.57
N ILE A 87 8.59 10.32 -12.53
CA ILE A 87 9.14 10.45 -13.90
C ILE A 87 9.41 11.93 -14.14
N GLY A 88 10.66 12.29 -14.47
CA GLY A 88 11.00 13.70 -14.72
C GLY A 88 10.74 14.60 -13.51
N GLY A 89 10.91 14.07 -12.30
CA GLY A 89 10.67 14.78 -11.04
C GLY A 89 9.19 14.95 -10.65
N LYS A 90 8.24 14.39 -11.41
CA LYS A 90 6.81 14.45 -11.11
C LYS A 90 6.28 13.06 -10.73
N PRO A 91 5.45 12.94 -9.68
CA PRO A 91 4.85 11.67 -9.30
C PRO A 91 3.69 11.29 -10.23
N TYR A 92 3.63 10.03 -10.60
CA TYR A 92 2.57 9.42 -11.40
C TYR A 92 2.08 8.12 -10.76
N SER A 93 0.87 7.72 -11.12
CA SER A 93 0.25 6.46 -10.69
C SER A 93 -0.49 5.83 -11.86
N ALA A 94 -0.32 4.53 -12.05
CA ALA A 94 -1.09 3.73 -13.00
C ALA A 94 -1.65 2.50 -12.30
N THR A 95 -2.86 2.09 -12.68
CA THR A 95 -3.51 0.89 -12.17
C THR A 95 -3.65 -0.11 -13.30
N PHE A 96 -3.14 -1.31 -13.07
CA PHE A 96 -3.22 -2.44 -13.98
C PHE A 96 -4.17 -3.47 -13.37
N PRO A 97 -5.32 -3.76 -14.00
CA PRO A 97 -6.22 -4.79 -13.54
C PRO A 97 -5.70 -6.19 -13.91
N GLY A 98 -5.94 -7.17 -13.04
CA GLY A 98 -5.61 -8.57 -13.28
C GLY A 98 -4.80 -9.21 -12.15
N THR A 99 -4.90 -10.54 -12.04
CA THR A 99 -4.21 -11.34 -11.02
C THR A 99 -2.93 -12.01 -11.52
N ASN A 100 -2.71 -12.08 -12.84
CA ASN A 100 -1.56 -12.69 -13.48
C ASN A 100 -0.72 -11.65 -14.25
N LEU A 101 -0.41 -10.53 -13.58
CA LEU A 101 0.39 -9.46 -14.18
C LEU A 101 1.88 -9.75 -14.05
N SER A 102 2.61 -9.64 -15.15
CA SER A 102 4.07 -9.60 -15.15
C SER A 102 4.52 -8.15 -15.33
N ILE A 103 5.15 -7.58 -14.31
CA ILE A 103 5.60 -6.19 -14.31
C ILE A 103 7.11 -6.15 -14.05
N PHE A 104 7.84 -5.54 -14.98
CA PHE A 104 9.27 -5.25 -14.84
C PHE A 104 9.49 -3.76 -14.99
N THR A 105 10.34 -3.19 -14.15
CA THR A 105 10.73 -1.78 -14.23
C THR A 105 12.23 -1.63 -14.23
N SER A 106 12.71 -0.59 -14.91
CA SER A 106 14.11 -0.17 -14.83
C SER A 106 14.20 1.35 -14.92
N SER A 107 15.28 1.88 -14.36
CA SER A 107 15.56 3.30 -14.40
C SER A 107 17.04 3.54 -14.67
N ALA A 108 17.34 4.57 -15.45
CA ALA A 108 18.70 4.99 -15.74
C ALA A 108 18.75 6.50 -15.88
N THR A 109 19.81 7.10 -15.34
CA THR A 109 20.09 8.52 -15.49
C THR A 109 21.48 8.68 -16.09
N TYR A 110 21.62 9.48 -17.13
CA TYR A 110 22.90 9.73 -17.79
C TYR A 110 23.00 11.15 -18.35
N ASN A 111 24.21 11.63 -18.57
CA ASN A 111 24.43 12.87 -19.32
C ASN A 111 24.53 12.53 -20.81
N SER A 112 23.69 13.16 -21.62
CA SER A 112 23.79 13.07 -23.07
C SER A 112 25.05 13.81 -23.58
N PRO A 113 25.49 13.59 -24.85
CA PRO A 113 26.73 14.18 -25.37
C PRO A 113 26.77 15.72 -25.34
N ASN A 114 25.63 16.39 -25.27
CA ASN A 114 25.52 17.85 -25.15
C ASN A 114 25.52 18.33 -23.67
N GLY A 115 25.76 17.43 -22.71
CA GLY A 115 25.77 17.72 -21.27
C GLY A 115 24.40 17.75 -20.59
N GLN A 116 23.31 17.46 -21.30
CA GLN A 116 21.98 17.46 -20.70
C GLN A 116 21.74 16.17 -19.90
N LEU A 117 21.22 16.32 -18.69
CA LEU A 117 20.76 15.19 -17.87
C LEU A 117 19.54 14.56 -18.53
N VAL A 118 19.66 13.27 -18.83
CA VAL A 118 18.59 12.43 -19.37
C VAL A 118 18.19 11.42 -18.30
N ASP A 119 16.90 11.39 -18.00
CA ASP A 119 16.29 10.46 -17.07
C ASP A 119 15.39 9.50 -17.86
N VAL A 120 15.65 8.20 -17.72
CA VAL A 120 14.93 7.14 -18.41
C VAL A 120 14.26 6.24 -17.39
N PHE A 121 12.96 6.06 -17.55
CA PHE A 121 12.18 5.07 -16.82
C PHE A 121 11.52 4.11 -17.82
N THR A 122 11.69 2.81 -17.61
CA THR A 122 11.07 1.77 -18.42
C THR A 122 10.14 0.94 -17.56
N ILE A 123 8.96 0.63 -18.09
CA ILE A 123 8.05 -0.36 -17.52
C ILE A 123 7.62 -1.32 -18.61
N THR A 124 7.63 -2.61 -18.31
CA THR A 124 7.03 -3.65 -19.15
C THR A 124 5.90 -4.29 -18.36
N VAL A 125 4.69 -4.30 -18.93
CA VAL A 125 3.52 -4.95 -18.35
C VAL A 125 2.99 -5.95 -19.36
N ASN A 126 3.01 -7.25 -19.02
CA ASN A 126 2.58 -8.34 -19.91
C ASN A 126 3.11 -8.17 -21.35
N ASP A 127 4.44 -8.08 -21.47
CA ASP A 127 5.18 -7.91 -22.73
C ASP A 127 4.98 -6.57 -23.47
N GLN A 128 4.17 -5.65 -22.92
CA GLN A 128 4.07 -4.28 -23.45
C GLN A 128 5.04 -3.35 -22.72
N THR A 129 6.09 -2.94 -23.43
CA THR A 129 7.10 -2.01 -22.91
C THR A 129 6.78 -0.56 -23.23
N TYR A 130 6.90 0.30 -22.23
CA TYR A 130 6.83 1.75 -22.31
C TYR A 130 8.12 2.36 -21.76
N VAL A 131 8.75 3.21 -22.55
CA VAL A 131 9.99 3.92 -22.22
C VAL A 131 9.70 5.40 -22.11
N TYR A 132 9.87 5.95 -20.91
CA TYR A 132 9.72 7.35 -20.58
C TYR A 132 11.10 7.99 -20.56
N THR A 133 11.34 8.95 -21.43
CA THR A 133 12.60 9.69 -21.49
C THR A 133 12.35 11.14 -21.20
N THR A 134 12.93 11.64 -20.11
CA THR A 134 12.87 13.04 -19.71
C THR A 134 14.20 13.71 -19.98
N THR A 135 14.16 14.85 -20.68
CA THR A 135 15.30 15.72 -20.90
C THR A 135 14.85 17.16 -20.70
N ASN A 136 15.57 17.93 -19.89
CA ASN A 136 15.21 19.31 -19.55
C ASN A 136 13.76 19.49 -19.06
N GLY A 137 13.24 18.51 -18.31
CA GLY A 137 11.87 18.53 -17.79
C GLY A 137 10.77 18.13 -18.78
N HIS A 138 11.12 17.93 -20.06
CA HIS A 138 10.21 17.46 -21.10
C HIS A 138 10.27 15.94 -21.20
N THR A 139 9.14 15.25 -21.04
CA THR A 139 9.06 13.79 -21.10
C THR A 139 8.42 13.32 -22.40
N THR A 140 9.06 12.35 -23.06
CA THR A 140 8.51 11.62 -24.21
C THR A 140 8.27 10.16 -23.83
N VAL A 141 7.28 9.53 -24.48
CA VAL A 141 6.95 8.12 -24.24
C VAL A 141 7.04 7.36 -25.55
N THR A 142 7.80 6.28 -25.54
CA THR A 142 7.96 5.36 -26.68
C THR A 142 7.69 3.92 -26.27
N ASN A 143 7.48 3.04 -27.23
CA ASN A 143 7.41 1.60 -26.99
C ASN A 143 8.82 0.99 -26.98
N GLY A 144 8.93 -0.32 -26.71
CA GLY A 144 10.22 -1.04 -26.75
C GLY A 144 10.94 -1.03 -28.10
N SER A 145 10.28 -0.61 -29.18
CA SER A 145 10.87 -0.44 -30.52
C SER A 145 11.24 1.02 -30.84
N GLY A 146 11.07 1.94 -29.89
CA GLY A 146 11.36 3.37 -30.05
C GLY A 146 10.27 4.17 -30.78
N GLN A 147 9.10 3.60 -31.07
CA GLN A 147 7.98 4.32 -31.67
C GLN A 147 7.23 5.12 -30.61
N ALA A 148 6.85 6.36 -30.93
CA ALA A 148 6.10 7.21 -30.01
C ALA A 148 4.75 6.58 -29.61
N VAL A 149 4.43 6.65 -28.32
CA VAL A 149 3.15 6.20 -27.76
C VAL A 149 2.28 7.42 -27.48
N SER A 150 1.14 7.49 -28.16
CA SER A 150 0.15 8.55 -27.95
C SER A 150 -0.46 8.47 -26.54
N GLY A 151 -0.86 9.62 -25.99
CA GLY A 151 -1.55 9.68 -24.70
C GLY A 151 -0.66 9.48 -23.49
N GLY A 152 0.67 9.39 -23.66
CA GLY A 152 1.62 9.36 -22.55
C GLY A 152 1.70 8.01 -21.81
N GLY A 153 1.24 6.93 -22.46
CA GLY A 153 1.27 5.56 -21.91
C GLY A 153 0.38 5.39 -20.67
N PRO A 154 0.56 4.30 -19.90
CA PRO A 154 -0.24 4.01 -18.71
C PRO A 154 -0.26 5.12 -17.65
N PHE A 155 0.81 5.91 -17.57
CA PHE A 155 0.92 7.02 -16.62
C PHE A 155 0.33 8.35 -17.14
N HIS A 156 -0.16 8.38 -18.37
CA HIS A 156 -0.74 9.55 -19.03
C HIS A 156 0.16 10.79 -18.95
N VAL A 157 1.47 10.60 -19.13
CA VAL A 157 2.44 11.68 -19.02
C VAL A 157 2.20 12.71 -20.11
N THR A 158 1.74 13.89 -19.73
CA THR A 158 1.64 15.04 -20.62
C THR A 158 2.94 15.83 -20.56
N SER A 159 3.61 15.96 -21.70
CA SER A 159 4.75 16.86 -21.77
C SER A 159 4.29 18.31 -21.58
N ARG A 160 5.00 19.08 -20.75
CA ARG A 160 4.82 20.53 -20.58
C ARG A 160 6.18 21.20 -20.63
#